data_AF-A0A819WEA1-F1
#
_entry.id   AF-A0A819WEA1-F1
#
_cell.length_a   1.000
_cell.length_b   1.000
_cell.length_c   1.000
_cell.angle_alpha   90.00
_cell.angle_beta   90.00
_cell.angle_gamma   90.00
#
_symmetry.space_group_name_H-M   'P 1'
#
loop_
_entity.id
_entity.type
_entity.pdbx_description
1 polymer ?
#
loop_
_entity_poly.entity_id
_entity_poly.type
_entity_poly.pdbx_seq_one_letter_code
_entity_poly.pdbx_strand_id
1 'polypeptide(L)'
;MTTENFRFYTKVRTALNIQARIIHDELYSVYGDQAPSLRAVERWSKLFREDREEVEDEARHGRPITETTSENIKRIHLLIDDDSYLTIEELQEKVTARYILKDLTDFQRAERVRICKENLSKFQQGSWRLCDIITGDESWFYRKQIGRKLSNAEQVIREDPPPTVVRQT
;
A
#
# COMPACT_ATOMS: atom_id res chain seq x y z
N MET A 1 12.38 -20.60 11.68
CA MET A 1 13.52 -19.66 11.74
C MET A 1 13.00 -18.32 11.25
N THR A 2 13.20 -17.22 11.98
CA THR A 2 12.73 -15.88 11.56
C THR A 2 13.77 -15.16 10.70
N THR A 3 13.34 -14.16 9.92
CA THR A 3 14.24 -13.34 9.09
C THR A 3 15.31 -12.61 9.91
N GLU A 4 14.98 -12.23 11.15
CA GLU A 4 15.91 -11.68 12.14
C GLU A 4 17.11 -12.60 12.40
N ASN A 5 16.89 -13.91 12.53
CA ASN A 5 17.99 -14.87 12.76
C ASN A 5 18.99 -14.88 11.60
N PHE A 6 18.51 -14.81 10.35
CA PHE A 6 19.37 -14.75 9.18
C PHE A 6 20.13 -13.43 9.08
N ARG A 7 19.51 -12.32 9.47
CA ARG A 7 20.16 -11.00 9.54
C ARG A 7 21.24 -10.96 10.62
N PHE A 8 20.94 -11.48 11.81
CA PHE A 8 21.91 -11.58 12.90
C PHE A 8 23.12 -12.40 12.49
N TYR A 9 22.91 -13.58 11.89
CA TYR A 9 24.00 -14.41 11.38
C TYR A 9 24.83 -13.68 10.32
N THR A 10 24.15 -13.02 9.37
CA THR A 10 24.82 -12.23 8.33
C THR A 10 25.63 -11.07 8.92
N LYS A 11 25.11 -10.38 9.97
CA LYS A 11 25.82 -9.32 10.68
C LYS A 11 27.12 -9.83 11.29
N VAL A 12 27.05 -10.91 12.07
CA VAL A 12 28.22 -11.51 12.73
C VAL A 12 29.27 -11.94 11.70
N ARG A 13 28.86 -12.63 10.63
CA ARG A 13 29.78 -13.08 9.58
C ARG A 13 30.39 -11.94 8.76
N THR A 14 29.61 -10.89 8.50
CA THR A 14 30.10 -9.67 7.84
C THR A 14 31.14 -8.95 8.70
N ALA A 15 30.94 -8.87 10.02
CA ALA A 15 31.91 -8.29 10.96
C ALA A 15 33.24 -9.09 11.01
N LEU A 16 33.19 -10.39 10.72
CA LEU A 16 34.37 -11.24 10.55
C LEU A 16 35.02 -11.11 9.15
N ASN A 17 34.60 -10.14 8.33
CA ASN A 17 35.08 -9.90 6.96
C ASN A 17 34.86 -11.09 5.99
N ILE A 18 33.86 -11.93 6.25
CA ILE A 18 33.51 -13.03 5.35
C ILE A 18 32.70 -12.47 4.16
N GLN A 19 32.97 -12.99 2.96
CA GLN A 19 32.26 -12.58 1.74
C GLN A 19 30.81 -13.06 1.75
N ALA A 20 29.88 -12.20 1.31
CA ALA A 20 28.44 -12.47 1.28
C ALA A 20 28.06 -13.77 0.56
N ARG A 21 28.83 -14.16 -0.47
CA ARG A 21 28.65 -15.42 -1.18
C ARG A 21 28.86 -16.64 -0.28
N ILE A 22 29.93 -16.63 0.52
CA ILE A 22 30.21 -17.72 1.47
C ILE A 22 29.13 -17.78 2.55
N ILE A 23 28.70 -16.62 3.06
CA ILE A 23 27.60 -16.52 4.04
C ILE A 23 26.32 -17.14 3.47
N HIS A 24 25.98 -16.84 2.22
CA HIS A 24 24.84 -17.42 1.53
C HIS A 24 24.98 -18.94 1.39
N ASP A 25 26.15 -19.43 0.96
CA ASP A 25 26.36 -20.87 0.73
C ASP A 25 26.28 -21.65 2.06
N GLU A 26 26.79 -21.09 3.17
CA GLU A 26 26.63 -21.65 4.50
C GLU A 26 25.17 -21.70 4.93
N LEU A 27 24.43 -20.60 4.75
CA LEU A 27 23.00 -20.53 5.07
C LEU A 27 22.18 -21.50 4.21
N TYR A 28 22.49 -21.60 2.92
CA TYR A 28 21.80 -22.49 1.99
C TYR A 28 22.10 -23.96 2.29
N SER A 29 23.34 -24.29 2.69
CA SER A 29 23.71 -25.67 3.04
C SER A 29 22.94 -26.22 4.25
N VAL A 30 22.57 -25.35 5.19
CA VAL A 30 21.84 -25.71 6.41
C VAL A 30 20.32 -25.59 6.26
N TYR A 31 19.84 -24.55 5.56
CA TYR A 31 18.42 -24.18 5.54
C TYR A 31 17.72 -24.38 4.19
N GLY A 32 18.45 -24.70 3.11
CA GLY A 32 17.90 -24.93 1.78
C GLY A 32 16.97 -23.80 1.30
N ASP A 33 15.75 -24.14 0.90
CA ASP A 33 14.75 -23.19 0.38
C ASP A 33 14.28 -22.14 1.42
N GLN A 34 14.54 -22.36 2.71
CA GLN A 34 14.25 -21.38 3.76
C GLN A 34 15.36 -20.33 3.90
N ALA A 35 16.49 -20.50 3.23
CA ALA A 35 17.60 -19.57 3.28
C ALA A 35 17.28 -18.26 2.52
N PRO A 36 17.80 -17.11 2.98
CA PRO A 36 17.69 -15.86 2.24
C PRO A 36 18.43 -15.94 0.91
N SER A 37 17.88 -15.32 -0.14
CA SER A 37 18.57 -15.21 -1.43
C SER A 37 19.91 -14.50 -1.32
N LEU A 38 20.86 -14.83 -2.20
CA LEU A 38 22.18 -14.19 -2.26
C LEU A 38 22.08 -12.65 -2.29
N ARG A 39 21.14 -12.10 -3.07
CA ARG A 39 20.91 -10.64 -3.14
C ARG A 39 20.53 -10.03 -1.79
N ALA A 40 19.76 -10.73 -0.97
CA ALA A 40 19.39 -10.27 0.37
C ALA A 40 20.61 -10.25 1.30
N VAL A 41 21.42 -11.32 1.26
CA VAL A 41 22.66 -11.43 2.05
C VAL A 41 23.67 -10.35 1.64
N GLU A 42 23.83 -10.08 0.34
CA GLU A 42 24.69 -9.01 -0.17
C GLU A 42 24.22 -7.63 0.28
N ARG A 43 22.90 -7.36 0.19
CA ARG A 43 22.31 -6.11 0.66
C ARG A 43 22.54 -5.91 2.15
N TRP A 44 22.29 -6.92 2.99
CA TRP A 44 22.53 -6.85 4.43
C TRP A 44 24.02 -6.68 4.74
N SER A 45 24.89 -7.43 4.09
CA SER A 45 26.36 -7.31 4.26
C SER A 45 26.87 -5.92 3.89
N LYS A 46 26.27 -5.27 2.88
CA LYS A 46 26.57 -3.88 2.53
C LYS A 46 26.12 -2.93 3.63
N LEU A 47 24.88 -3.06 4.09
CA LEU A 47 24.32 -2.21 5.16
C LEU A 47 25.11 -2.32 6.47
N PHE A 48 25.53 -3.54 6.86
CA PHE A 48 26.31 -3.77 8.07
C PHE A 48 27.74 -3.23 7.98
N ARG A 49 28.32 -3.09 6.78
CA ARG A 49 29.61 -2.39 6.59
C ARG A 49 29.46 -0.87 6.64
N GLU A 50 28.26 -0.35 6.35
CA GLU A 50 27.92 1.08 6.35
C GLU A 50 27.35 1.53 7.73
N ASP A 51 27.68 0.80 8.80
CA ASP A 51 27.39 1.10 10.21
C ASP A 51 25.89 1.10 10.60
N ARG A 52 25.04 0.43 9.80
CA ARG A 52 23.63 0.20 10.15
C ARG A 52 23.51 -1.11 10.92
N GLU A 53 23.79 -1.04 12.21
CA GLU A 53 23.85 -2.19 13.12
C GLU A 53 22.49 -2.81 13.50
N GLU A 54 21.38 -2.17 13.13
CA GLU A 54 20.04 -2.65 13.46
C GLU A 54 19.70 -3.92 12.67
N VAL A 55 19.37 -4.98 13.41
CA VAL A 55 18.97 -6.29 12.86
C VAL A 55 17.48 -6.29 12.47
N GLU A 56 16.71 -5.43 13.12
CA GLU A 56 15.27 -5.29 12.93
C GLU A 56 14.91 -4.63 11.60
N ASP A 57 13.69 -4.86 11.13
CA ASP A 57 13.14 -4.06 10.03
C ASP A 57 12.99 -2.61 10.47
N GLU A 58 13.58 -1.67 9.71
CA GLU A 58 13.24 -0.27 9.84
C GLU A 58 11.72 -0.09 9.77
N ALA A 59 11.20 0.82 10.58
CA ALA A 59 9.79 1.19 10.51
C ALA A 59 9.45 1.50 9.06
N ARG A 60 8.56 0.69 8.48
CA ARG A 60 8.13 0.89 7.10
C ARG A 60 7.50 2.26 7.03
N HIS A 61 7.99 3.10 6.12
CA HIS A 61 7.32 4.34 5.78
C HIS A 61 5.94 3.96 5.23
N GLY A 62 4.91 4.09 6.07
CA GLY A 62 3.53 3.97 5.65
C GLY A 62 3.16 5.14 4.73
N ARG A 63 1.86 5.36 4.52
CA ARG A 63 1.38 6.60 3.91
C ARG A 63 2.03 7.80 4.64
N PRO A 64 2.54 8.82 3.92
CA PRO A 64 3.20 9.95 4.56
C PRO A 64 2.29 10.59 5.62
N ILE A 65 2.76 10.57 6.88
CA ILE A 65 2.06 11.12 8.06
C ILE A 65 1.75 12.61 7.90
N THR A 66 2.50 13.33 7.07
CA THR A 66 2.29 14.75 6.77
C THR A 66 0.90 15.04 6.20
N GLU A 67 0.27 14.07 5.53
CA GLU A 67 -1.09 14.22 4.99
C GLU A 67 -2.18 14.02 6.05
N THR A 68 -1.96 13.12 7.01
CA THR A 68 -2.88 12.80 8.12
C THR A 68 -2.55 13.60 9.39
N THR A 69 -2.13 14.86 9.22
CA THR A 69 -1.92 15.76 10.36
C THR A 69 -3.28 16.12 10.96
N SER A 70 -3.39 16.20 12.30
CA SER A 70 -4.63 16.57 12.99
C SER A 70 -5.19 17.93 12.54
N GLU A 71 -4.33 18.83 12.08
CA GLU A 71 -4.69 20.11 11.45
C GLU A 71 -5.37 19.94 10.09
N ASN A 72 -4.82 19.11 9.19
CA ASN A 72 -5.44 18.80 7.90
C ASN A 72 -6.79 18.11 8.07
N ILE A 73 -6.89 17.17 9.02
CA ILE A 73 -8.13 16.47 9.34
C ILE A 73 -9.19 17.47 9.78
N LYS A 74 -8.87 18.37 10.72
CA LYS A 74 -9.77 19.44 11.17
C LYS A 74 -10.20 20.34 10.02
N ARG A 75 -9.26 20.71 9.14
CA ARG A 75 -9.54 21.58 7.99
C ARG A 75 -10.48 20.91 6.98
N ILE A 76 -10.29 19.62 6.72
CA ILE A 76 -11.19 18.81 5.87
C ILE A 76 -12.60 18.77 6.50
N HIS A 77 -12.70 18.52 7.81
CA HIS A 77 -14.00 18.50 8.49
C HIS A 77 -14.73 19.85 8.36
N LEU A 78 -14.04 20.97 8.60
CA LEU A 78 -14.63 22.30 8.45
C LEU A 78 -15.12 22.57 7.03
N LEU A 79 -14.39 22.12 6.01
CA LEU A 79 -14.79 22.28 4.61
C LEU A 79 -16.02 21.45 4.27
N ILE A 80 -16.13 20.22 4.79
CA ILE A 80 -17.28 19.34 4.57
C ILE A 80 -18.52 19.86 5.32
N ASP A 81 -18.34 20.38 6.54
CA ASP A 81 -19.43 20.97 7.33
C ASP A 81 -19.98 22.25 6.69
N ASP A 82 -19.11 23.03 6.02
CA ASP A 82 -19.50 24.23 5.26
C ASP A 82 -20.18 23.87 3.93
N ASP A 83 -19.63 22.92 3.18
CA ASP A 83 -20.21 22.42 1.93
C ASP A 83 -19.99 20.90 1.74
N SER A 84 -21.06 20.14 1.96
CA SER A 84 -21.06 18.68 1.83
C SER A 84 -20.97 18.18 0.39
N TYR A 85 -21.14 19.04 -0.62
CA TYR A 85 -21.05 18.68 -2.04
C TYR A 85 -19.63 18.75 -2.60
N LEU A 86 -18.65 19.18 -1.80
CA LEU A 86 -17.26 19.24 -2.23
C LEU A 86 -16.73 17.85 -2.61
N THR A 87 -16.17 17.79 -3.81
CA THR A 87 -15.51 16.59 -4.30
C THR A 87 -14.15 16.39 -3.63
N ILE A 88 -13.64 15.16 -3.70
CA ILE A 88 -12.32 14.82 -3.13
C ILE A 88 -11.21 15.66 -3.78
N GLU A 89 -11.33 15.98 -5.07
CA GLU A 89 -10.35 16.80 -5.81
C GLU A 89 -10.35 18.25 -5.30
N GLU A 90 -11.53 18.85 -5.13
CA GLU A 90 -11.66 20.22 -4.59
C GLU A 90 -11.15 20.33 -3.16
N LEU A 91 -11.43 19.32 -2.33
CA LEU A 91 -10.90 19.29 -0.97
C LEU A 91 -9.36 19.16 -0.98
N GLN A 92 -8.78 18.38 -1.91
CA GLN A 92 -7.33 18.19 -2.02
C GLN A 92 -6.64 19.50 -2.37
N GLU A 93 -7.20 20.27 -3.30
CA GLU A 93 -6.72 21.61 -3.64
C GLU A 93 -6.79 22.56 -2.44
N LYS A 94 -7.92 22.57 -1.72
CA LYS A 94 -8.12 23.48 -0.57
C LYS A 94 -7.25 23.17 0.66
N VAL A 95 -6.83 21.92 0.82
CA VAL A 95 -5.99 21.46 1.96
C VAL A 95 -4.54 21.26 1.52
N THR A 96 -4.21 21.46 0.24
CA THR A 96 -2.89 21.20 -0.35
C THR A 96 -2.35 19.80 -0.02
N ALA A 97 -3.27 18.83 0.12
CA ALA A 97 -2.96 17.45 0.45
C ALA A 97 -3.00 16.62 -0.83
N ARG A 98 -1.95 15.83 -1.09
CA ARG A 98 -1.92 14.94 -2.26
C ARG A 98 -2.93 13.79 -2.12
N TYR A 99 -3.36 13.48 -0.90
CA TYR A 99 -4.49 12.61 -0.67
C TYR A 99 -5.39 13.09 0.47
N ILE A 100 -6.68 12.79 0.34
CA ILE A 100 -7.67 12.97 1.40
C ILE A 100 -8.10 11.62 1.90
N LEU A 101 -7.85 11.39 3.18
CA LEU A 101 -8.36 10.23 3.89
C LEU A 101 -9.84 10.52 4.20
N LYS A 102 -10.74 9.68 3.70
CA LYS A 102 -12.15 9.73 4.10
C LYS A 102 -12.25 9.12 5.49
N ASP A 103 -11.89 9.91 6.49
CA ASP A 103 -11.97 9.51 7.88
C ASP A 103 -13.44 9.35 8.27
N LEU A 104 -13.83 8.10 8.51
CA LEU A 104 -15.13 7.81 9.10
C LEU A 104 -15.13 8.43 10.50
N THR A 105 -16.15 9.22 10.82
CA THR A 105 -16.32 9.72 12.19
C THR A 105 -16.55 8.56 13.15
N ASP A 106 -16.28 8.75 14.44
CA ASP A 106 -16.52 7.69 15.44
C ASP A 106 -17.98 7.25 15.46
N PHE A 107 -18.90 8.20 15.20
CA PHE A 107 -20.31 7.91 14.98
C PHE A 107 -20.53 7.00 13.76
N GLN A 108 -19.95 7.32 12.60
CA GLN A 108 -20.08 6.48 11.40
C GLN A 108 -19.47 5.08 11.61
N ARG A 109 -18.35 4.97 12.34
CA ARG A 109 -17.76 3.68 12.71
C ARG A 109 -18.71 2.87 13.60
N ALA A 110 -19.24 3.50 14.65
CA ALA A 110 -20.18 2.87 15.57
C ALA A 110 -21.45 2.41 14.84
N GLU A 111 -21.99 3.24 13.95
CA GLU A 111 -23.22 2.95 13.22
C GLU A 111 -23.05 1.80 12.24
N ARG A 112 -21.91 1.74 11.53
CA ARG A 112 -21.57 0.60 10.68
C ARG A 112 -21.49 -0.71 11.49
N VAL A 113 -20.86 -0.68 12.66
CA VAL A 113 -20.79 -1.85 13.55
C VAL A 113 -22.17 -2.25 14.06
N ARG A 114 -23.00 -1.28 14.43
CA ARG A 114 -24.38 -1.49 14.89
C ARG A 114 -25.20 -2.21 13.81
N ILE A 115 -25.19 -1.68 12.59
CA ILE A 115 -25.91 -2.26 11.44
C ILE A 115 -25.41 -3.67 11.13
N CYS A 116 -24.09 -3.91 11.14
CA CYS A 116 -23.54 -5.24 10.90
C CYS A 116 -23.98 -6.25 11.95
N LYS A 117 -24.01 -5.87 13.24
CA LYS A 117 -24.49 -6.73 14.32
C LYS A 117 -25.97 -7.07 14.15
N GLU A 118 -26.79 -6.07 13.81
CA GLU A 118 -28.23 -6.26 13.56
C GLU A 118 -28.48 -7.22 12.39
N ASN A 119 -27.78 -7.02 11.27
CA ASN A 119 -27.86 -7.90 10.11
C ASN A 119 -27.42 -9.32 10.45
N LEU A 120 -26.31 -9.48 11.19
CA LEU A 120 -25.84 -10.79 11.63
C LEU A 120 -26.89 -11.52 12.48
N SER A 121 -27.54 -10.82 13.41
CA SER A 121 -28.63 -11.41 14.20
C SER A 121 -29.80 -11.88 13.32
N LYS A 122 -30.17 -11.13 12.27
CA LYS A 122 -31.22 -11.54 11.32
C LYS A 122 -30.85 -12.80 10.54
N PHE A 123 -29.57 -12.95 10.16
CA PHE A 123 -29.08 -14.19 9.52
C PHE A 123 -29.04 -15.36 10.50
N GLN A 124 -28.55 -15.16 11.72
CA GLN A 124 -28.46 -16.21 12.75
C GLN A 124 -29.84 -16.72 13.17
N GLN A 125 -30.83 -15.84 13.25
CA GLN A 125 -32.22 -16.19 13.54
C GLN A 125 -32.93 -16.82 12.34
N GLY A 126 -32.29 -16.89 11.16
CA GLY A 126 -32.87 -17.41 9.93
C GLY A 126 -33.97 -16.52 9.33
N SER A 127 -34.12 -15.29 9.84
CA SER A 127 -35.09 -14.32 9.31
C SER A 127 -34.70 -13.87 7.90
N TRP A 128 -33.39 -13.74 7.64
CA TRP A 128 -32.85 -13.44 6.31
C TRP A 128 -31.97 -14.59 5.84
N ARG A 129 -32.08 -14.93 4.56
CA ARG A 129 -31.12 -15.79 3.85
C ARG A 129 -30.46 -14.97 2.76
N LEU A 130 -29.21 -15.32 2.43
CA LEU A 130 -28.45 -14.56 1.43
C LEU A 130 -29.15 -14.56 0.06
N CYS A 131 -29.86 -15.64 -0.29
CA CYS A 131 -30.63 -15.76 -1.52
C CYS A 131 -31.90 -14.89 -1.57
N ASP A 132 -32.32 -14.28 -0.46
CA ASP A 132 -33.48 -13.38 -0.40
C ASP A 132 -33.07 -11.90 -0.60
N ILE A 133 -31.77 -11.61 -0.70
CA ILE A 133 -31.22 -10.25 -0.81
C ILE A 133 -30.91 -9.94 -2.27
N ILE A 134 -31.59 -8.91 -2.80
CA ILE A 134 -31.24 -8.30 -4.09
C ILE A 134 -30.41 -7.05 -3.79
N THR A 135 -29.20 -7.00 -4.35
CA THR A 135 -28.32 -5.83 -4.26
C THR A 135 -28.18 -5.18 -5.64
N GLY A 136 -28.11 -3.86 -5.68
CA GLY A 136 -27.77 -3.10 -6.87
C GLY A 136 -26.98 -1.87 -6.48
N ASP A 137 -25.97 -1.54 -7.28
CA ASP A 137 -25.19 -0.31 -7.15
C ASP A 137 -25.04 0.32 -8.54
N GLU A 138 -24.96 1.64 -8.60
CA GLU A 138 -24.81 2.36 -9.86
C GLU A 138 -23.35 2.32 -10.31
N SER A 139 -23.12 1.82 -11.51
CA SER A 139 -21.80 1.85 -12.15
C SER A 139 -21.83 2.78 -13.35
N TRP A 140 -20.91 3.74 -13.38
CA TRP A 140 -20.75 4.66 -14.50
C TRP A 140 -20.00 3.97 -15.65
N PHE A 141 -20.70 3.77 -16.77
CA PHE A 141 -20.10 3.26 -18.00
C PHE A 141 -19.90 4.41 -18.99
N TYR A 142 -18.65 4.82 -19.17
CA TYR A 142 -18.30 5.83 -20.15
C TYR A 142 -18.32 5.24 -21.56
N ARG A 143 -18.96 5.96 -22.51
CA ARG A 143 -18.99 5.61 -23.94
C ARG A 143 -17.60 5.37 -24.55
N LYS A 144 -16.57 6.00 -23.98
CA LYS A 144 -15.17 5.81 -24.36
C LYS A 144 -14.33 5.57 -23.12
N GLN A 145 -13.73 4.39 -23.00
CA GLN A 145 -12.68 4.15 -22.03
C GLN A 145 -11.38 4.71 -22.59
N ILE A 146 -10.93 5.85 -22.06
CA ILE A 146 -9.60 6.37 -22.39
C ILE A 146 -8.59 5.50 -21.64
N GLY A 147 -7.82 4.69 -22.38
CA GLY A 147 -6.71 3.92 -21.81
C GLY A 147 -5.77 4.85 -21.04
N ARG A 148 -5.33 4.44 -19.85
CA ARG A 148 -4.31 5.18 -19.06
C ARG A 148 -3.05 5.33 -19.91
N LYS A 149 -2.28 6.42 -19.77
CA LYS A 149 -1.04 6.66 -20.55
C LYS A 149 -0.10 5.44 -20.66
N LEU A 150 -0.07 4.57 -19.64
CA LEU A 150 0.69 3.31 -19.62
C LEU A 150 0.19 2.25 -20.61
N SER A 151 -1.10 2.20 -20.97
CA SER A 151 -1.62 1.27 -21.98
C SER A 151 -1.16 1.64 -23.40
N ASN A 152 -0.71 2.88 -23.58
CA ASN A 152 -0.17 3.41 -24.84
C ASN A 152 1.35 3.62 -24.74
N ALA A 153 2.01 3.08 -23.69
CA ALA A 153 3.44 3.16 -23.55
C ALA A 153 4.10 2.14 -24.49
N GLU A 154 4.80 2.65 -25.49
CA GLU A 154 5.59 1.88 -26.43
C GLU A 154 7.07 2.17 -26.21
N GLN A 155 7.94 1.16 -26.35
CA GLN A 155 9.38 1.38 -26.27
C GLN A 155 9.87 2.00 -27.58
N VAL A 156 10.35 3.24 -27.50
CA VAL A 156 10.76 4.05 -28.65
C VAL A 156 12.27 4.33 -28.54
N ILE A 157 12.98 4.35 -29.68
CA ILE A 157 14.41 4.67 -29.73
C ILE A 157 14.59 6.16 -29.39
N ARG A 158 15.72 6.51 -28.75
CA ARG A 158 15.99 7.83 -28.12
C ARG A 158 15.81 9.06 -29.04
N GLU A 159 15.69 8.89 -30.36
CA GLU A 159 15.52 9.98 -31.33
C GLU A 159 14.22 9.89 -32.15
N ASP A 160 13.39 8.87 -31.93
CA ASP A 160 12.12 8.75 -32.63
C ASP A 160 11.04 9.62 -31.98
N PRO A 161 10.12 10.18 -32.78
CA PRO A 161 9.01 10.99 -32.26
C PRO A 161 8.08 10.14 -31.39
N PRO A 162 7.41 10.75 -30.39
CA PRO A 162 6.46 10.03 -29.55
C PRO A 162 5.33 9.42 -30.40
N PRO A 163 4.85 8.21 -30.05
CA PRO A 163 3.81 7.53 -30.82
C PRO A 163 2.55 8.38 -30.86
N THR A 164 2.05 8.62 -32.07
CA THR A 164 0.83 9.39 -32.28
C THR A 164 -0.37 8.53 -31.92
N VAL A 165 -1.04 8.86 -30.82
CA VAL A 165 -2.29 8.20 -30.44
C VAL A 165 -3.37 8.55 -31.47
N VAL A 166 -3.63 7.64 -32.41
CA VAL A 166 -4.69 7.79 -33.40
C VAL A 166 -6.03 7.83 -32.66
N ARG A 167 -6.68 8.99 -32.68
CA ARG A 167 -8.04 9.13 -32.17
C ARG A 167 -8.98 8.59 -33.24
N GLN A 168 -9.59 7.43 -33.01
CA GLN A 168 -10.72 7.00 -33.83
C GLN A 168 -11.85 8.02 -33.68
N THR A 169 -12.28 8.58 -34.82
CA THR A 169 -13.41 9.51 -35.00
C THR A 169 -14.74 8.80 -34.85
#